data_AF-A0A962I9N8-F1
#
_entry.id   AF-A0A962I9N8-F1
#
_cell.length_a   1.000
_cell.length_b   1.000
_cell.length_c   1.000
_cell.angle_alpha   90.00
_cell.angle_beta   90.00
_cell.angle_gamma   90.00
#
_symmetry.space_group_name_H-M   'P 1'
#
loop_
_entity.id
_entity.type
_entity.pdbx_description
1 polymer ?
#
loop_
_entity_poly.entity_id
_entity_poly.type
_entity_poly.pdbx_seq_one_letter_code
_entity_poly.pdbx_strand_id
1 'polypeptide(L)'
;FISNGALGTGVPAIEITNTAAPAGVTFGQPLQIDHDDPGETGGGIRLVNNTGTYSFPNVVLLASTDTTALFASNAGTINVGHLSTGTFAANGVPAIDVQNTTVGTDGIVAERVTSVGGVNGIILNNTGTNPALTVQGSGTPGSGGEISNKTGDGVRLESTQGVTLNFINFPNTASTNGPGPACGGDLVGNTACNAAIDMLAVANITLNGLNITGDPQYGINGNGVSGFILDNSTINGAGNAVEEDAVRFINLTGTARIRNTTLQNSHDNHLRVYNTVATALNLTVDETVPGTSRFLSTVVNEGIRFEGINSANMTLNVSGTDFDSSAGDHIQTAVNDNVTMNVTIQGNVMSVAANPLVLGSGITLSSGSNFNGSKTFNISSNTINRANGNAHGINVNLGANTGTGSYSGSVLSNTIGTMGVASSGGAGIQLLANGPGNMTVLVDNNIVQQFESDAGIRVLQRDGNGRLNSTLTNNIVRLPEPGGFNGVNVQSGGTSGDAGSVCLELSNNTMAGSGAGGGSSTDFRFRQRFDSTFLLRGYGGGMGDTAAVVAYVQGLNPGGETGSATVDMPPTGSGFVNTPGGAACPQP
;
A
#
# COMPACT_ATOMS: atom_id res chain seq x y z
N PHE A 1 -33.46 34.36 7.19
CA PHE A 1 -34.60 33.64 7.81
C PHE A 1 -34.09 33.02 9.09
N ILE A 2 -34.84 33.16 10.19
CA ILE A 2 -34.59 32.47 11.47
C ILE A 2 -35.87 31.67 11.72
N SER A 3 -35.79 30.34 11.74
CA SER A 3 -36.88 29.50 12.26
C SER A 3 -36.67 29.41 13.76
N ASN A 4 -37.53 30.05 14.57
CA ASN A 4 -37.39 30.13 16.02
C ASN A 4 -38.61 29.48 16.69
N GLY A 5 -38.76 28.17 16.54
CA GLY A 5 -39.96 27.48 17.00
C GLY A 5 -39.94 25.97 16.69
N ALA A 6 -40.63 25.21 17.56
CA ALA A 6 -40.69 23.74 17.58
C ALA A 6 -41.14 23.10 16.27
N LEU A 7 -40.26 23.03 15.27
CA LEU A 7 -40.41 22.15 14.12
C LEU A 7 -40.34 20.72 14.65
N GLY A 8 -41.40 19.96 14.43
CA GLY A 8 -41.49 18.57 14.87
C GLY A 8 -40.57 17.64 14.09
N THR A 9 -40.43 16.41 14.59
CA THR A 9 -39.57 15.37 14.03
C THR A 9 -39.90 15.14 12.55
N GLY A 10 -38.87 15.14 11.69
CA GLY A 10 -39.03 14.92 10.26
C GLY A 10 -39.47 16.15 9.44
N VAL A 11 -39.63 17.33 10.05
CA VAL A 11 -40.11 18.54 9.36
C VAL A 11 -38.94 19.45 8.97
N PRO A 12 -38.68 19.67 7.66
CA PRO A 12 -37.68 20.63 7.22
C PRO A 12 -38.11 22.08 7.41
N ALA A 13 -37.15 22.99 7.63
CA ALA A 13 -37.43 24.42 7.74
C ALA A 13 -37.71 25.04 6.36
N ILE A 14 -37.02 24.56 5.32
CA ILE A 14 -37.26 24.93 3.92
C ILE A 14 -37.53 23.66 3.13
N GLU A 15 -38.70 23.57 2.50
CA GLU A 15 -39.04 22.49 1.59
C GLU A 15 -39.48 23.01 0.23
N ILE A 16 -38.83 22.52 -0.83
CA ILE A 16 -39.23 22.76 -2.21
C ILE A 16 -39.30 21.42 -2.92
N THR A 17 -40.48 21.05 -3.42
CA THR A 17 -40.69 19.76 -4.07
C THR A 17 -41.45 19.87 -5.39
N ASN A 18 -41.14 18.97 -6.33
CA ASN A 18 -41.82 18.81 -7.63
C ASN A 18 -41.92 20.11 -8.44
N THR A 19 -40.91 20.97 -8.34
CA THR A 19 -40.92 22.29 -8.97
C THR A 19 -40.23 22.26 -10.34
N ALA A 20 -41.01 22.57 -11.38
CA ALA A 20 -40.52 22.77 -12.74
C ALA A 20 -40.19 24.25 -13.02
N ALA A 21 -39.26 24.84 -12.25
CA ALA A 21 -38.88 26.25 -12.40
C ALA A 21 -37.48 26.34 -13.04
N PRO A 22 -37.35 26.54 -14.37
CA PRO A 22 -36.04 26.55 -15.04
C PRO A 22 -35.07 27.59 -14.46
N ALA A 23 -35.58 28.72 -13.98
CA ALA A 23 -34.78 29.77 -13.35
C ALA A 23 -34.34 29.45 -11.90
N GLY A 24 -35.01 28.49 -11.25
CA GLY A 24 -34.77 28.13 -9.85
C GLY A 24 -35.15 29.22 -8.84
N VAL A 25 -34.54 29.18 -7.64
CA VAL A 25 -34.79 30.10 -6.51
C VAL A 25 -33.48 30.51 -5.87
N THR A 26 -33.33 31.79 -5.49
CA THR A 26 -32.17 32.28 -4.75
C THR A 26 -32.58 32.93 -3.44
N PHE A 27 -31.99 32.47 -2.34
CA PHE A 27 -32.18 33.03 -1.00
C PHE A 27 -31.04 34.02 -0.68
N GLY A 28 -31.22 35.28 -1.09
CA GLY A 28 -30.14 36.29 -1.02
C GLY A 28 -29.79 36.79 0.40
N GLN A 29 -30.64 36.54 1.40
CA GLN A 29 -30.39 36.96 2.79
C GLN A 29 -29.66 35.87 3.59
N PRO A 30 -28.94 36.23 4.67
CA PRO A 30 -28.38 35.24 5.60
C PRO A 30 -29.42 34.23 6.08
N LEU A 31 -29.05 32.95 6.03
CA LEU A 31 -29.84 31.82 6.49
C LEU A 31 -29.17 31.18 7.71
N GLN A 32 -29.89 31.14 8.82
CA GLN A 32 -29.51 30.44 10.04
C GLN A 32 -30.69 29.55 10.42
N ILE A 33 -30.45 28.25 10.44
CA ILE A 33 -31.38 27.25 10.98
C ILE A 33 -30.61 26.55 12.10
N ASP A 34 -30.91 26.93 13.34
CA ASP A 34 -30.39 26.35 14.57
C ASP A 34 -31.36 25.31 15.14
N HIS A 35 -30.87 24.67 16.20
CA HIS A 35 -31.57 23.73 17.05
C HIS A 35 -31.12 24.01 18.49
N ASP A 36 -31.50 25.16 19.05
CA ASP A 36 -31.12 25.55 20.41
C ASP A 36 -32.31 25.70 21.36
N ASP A 37 -33.55 25.61 20.85
CA ASP A 37 -34.75 25.66 21.67
C ASP A 37 -35.25 24.25 22.10
N PRO A 38 -35.68 24.06 23.37
CA PRO A 38 -36.23 22.79 23.83
C PRO A 38 -37.46 22.34 23.04
N GLY A 39 -37.40 21.15 22.44
CA GLY A 39 -38.51 20.53 21.70
C GLY A 39 -38.51 20.80 20.20
N GLU A 40 -37.56 21.57 19.69
CA GLU A 40 -37.19 21.49 18.27
C GLU A 40 -36.65 20.10 17.99
N THR A 41 -37.06 19.46 16.90
CA THR A 41 -36.49 18.18 16.43
C THR A 41 -36.37 18.08 14.90
N GLY A 42 -37.03 18.98 14.16
CA GLY A 42 -36.87 19.20 12.72
C GLY A 42 -35.83 20.28 12.39
N GLY A 43 -35.77 20.70 11.13
CA GLY A 43 -34.83 21.70 10.63
C GLY A 43 -34.27 21.40 9.23
N GLY A 44 -33.34 22.24 8.77
CA GLY A 44 -32.63 22.05 7.51
C GLY A 44 -33.39 22.40 6.23
N ILE A 45 -32.77 22.05 5.11
CA ILE A 45 -33.24 22.32 3.75
C ILE A 45 -33.55 21.00 3.06
N ARG A 46 -34.73 20.90 2.44
CA ARG A 46 -35.18 19.73 1.67
C ARG A 46 -35.58 20.12 0.26
N LEU A 47 -34.85 19.62 -0.74
CA LEU A 47 -35.13 19.81 -2.15
C LEU A 47 -35.38 18.46 -2.82
N VAL A 48 -36.55 18.25 -3.44
CA VAL A 48 -36.90 16.97 -4.06
C VAL A 48 -37.56 17.15 -5.42
N ASN A 49 -37.07 16.43 -6.44
CA ASN A 49 -37.67 16.39 -7.79
C ASN A 49 -37.87 17.79 -8.40
N ASN A 50 -36.83 18.61 -8.36
CA ASN A 50 -36.85 19.97 -8.88
C ASN A 50 -35.99 20.11 -10.13
N THR A 51 -36.30 21.10 -10.96
CA THR A 51 -35.46 21.53 -12.08
C THR A 51 -35.00 22.98 -11.86
N GLY A 52 -33.91 23.39 -12.52
CA GLY A 52 -33.32 24.72 -12.33
C GLY A 52 -32.25 24.75 -11.24
N THR A 53 -31.92 25.96 -10.75
CA THR A 53 -30.82 26.20 -9.80
C THR A 53 -31.33 26.78 -8.47
N TYR A 54 -31.06 26.09 -7.36
CA TYR A 54 -31.45 26.51 -6.02
C TYR A 54 -30.24 27.02 -5.25
N SER A 55 -30.21 28.31 -4.96
CA SER A 55 -29.03 28.98 -4.40
C SER A 55 -29.29 29.53 -3.00
N PHE A 56 -28.40 29.16 -2.08
CA PHE A 56 -28.33 29.63 -0.71
C PHE A 56 -26.94 30.26 -0.47
N PRO A 57 -26.64 31.43 -1.06
CA PRO A 57 -25.29 32.00 -1.07
C PRO A 57 -24.77 32.45 0.30
N ASN A 58 -25.66 32.68 1.28
CA ASN A 58 -25.31 33.23 2.59
C ASN A 58 -25.86 32.32 3.69
N VAL A 59 -25.25 31.15 3.90
CA VAL A 59 -25.66 30.24 4.98
C VAL A 59 -24.69 30.37 6.16
N VAL A 60 -25.23 30.64 7.35
CA VAL A 60 -24.45 30.78 8.58
C VAL A 60 -24.44 29.49 9.38
N LEU A 61 -25.56 28.77 9.44
CA LEU A 61 -25.72 27.53 10.20
C LEU A 61 -26.89 26.69 9.65
N LEU A 62 -26.70 25.37 9.59
CA LEU A 62 -27.73 24.39 9.27
C LEU A 62 -27.64 23.21 10.25
N ALA A 63 -28.29 23.35 11.40
CA ALA A 63 -28.39 22.30 12.41
C ALA A 63 -29.79 21.68 12.42
N SER A 64 -29.84 20.43 12.86
CA SER A 64 -31.06 19.63 13.02
C SER A 64 -30.74 18.42 13.91
N THR A 65 -31.77 17.74 14.43
CA THR A 65 -31.60 16.41 15.05
C THR A 65 -32.20 15.32 14.19
N ASP A 66 -33.52 15.29 13.97
CA ASP A 66 -34.18 14.14 13.32
C ASP A 66 -34.41 14.35 11.81
N THR A 67 -33.90 15.45 11.26
CA THR A 67 -33.92 15.75 9.82
C THR A 67 -32.51 15.95 9.28
N THR A 68 -32.29 15.57 8.02
CA THR A 68 -31.03 15.89 7.35
C THR A 68 -30.92 17.40 7.18
N ALA A 69 -29.82 17.99 7.65
CA ALA A 69 -29.64 19.43 7.61
C ALA A 69 -29.61 19.97 6.16
N LEU A 70 -29.03 19.20 5.24
CA LEU A 70 -29.16 19.43 3.80
C LEU A 70 -29.53 18.15 3.07
N PHE A 71 -30.78 18.08 2.62
CA PHE A 71 -31.28 17.01 1.76
C PHE A 71 -31.59 17.55 0.36
N ALA A 72 -30.96 16.99 -0.66
CA ALA A 72 -31.26 17.28 -2.06
C ALA A 72 -31.29 16.00 -2.89
N SER A 73 -32.45 15.68 -3.47
CA SER A 73 -32.62 14.51 -4.32
C SER A 73 -33.30 14.88 -5.64
N ASN A 74 -32.63 14.63 -6.76
CA ASN A 74 -33.13 15.01 -8.08
C ASN A 74 -33.51 16.51 -8.14
N ALA A 75 -32.69 17.40 -7.59
CA ALA A 75 -33.04 18.80 -7.35
C ALA A 75 -32.52 19.78 -8.43
N GLY A 76 -32.03 19.27 -9.56
CA GLY A 76 -31.40 20.11 -10.59
C GLY A 76 -29.98 20.50 -10.17
N THR A 77 -29.73 21.79 -9.96
CA THR A 77 -28.46 22.31 -9.42
C THR A 77 -28.66 22.95 -8.05
N ILE A 78 -27.77 22.68 -7.11
CA ILE A 78 -27.73 23.34 -5.81
C ILE A 78 -26.44 24.14 -5.61
N ASN A 79 -26.57 25.38 -5.18
CA ASN A 79 -25.46 26.21 -4.72
C ASN A 79 -25.68 26.50 -3.23
N VAL A 80 -24.77 26.03 -2.38
CA VAL A 80 -24.75 26.41 -0.97
C VAL A 80 -23.48 27.22 -0.76
N GLY A 81 -23.65 28.46 -0.31
CA GLY A 81 -22.53 29.35 -0.03
C GLY A 81 -21.66 28.84 1.10
N HIS A 82 -20.63 29.60 1.44
CA HIS A 82 -19.67 29.22 2.45
C HIS A 82 -20.23 29.41 3.87
N LEU A 83 -20.20 28.35 4.70
CA LEU A 83 -20.58 28.38 6.11
C LEU A 83 -19.36 28.68 7.00
N SER A 84 -18.96 29.95 7.11
CA SER A 84 -17.70 30.39 7.79
C SER A 84 -17.68 30.22 9.31
N THR A 85 -18.84 30.04 9.91
CA THR A 85 -19.02 29.82 11.36
C THR A 85 -20.01 28.69 11.62
N GLY A 86 -20.30 27.89 10.59
CA GLY A 86 -21.49 27.06 10.49
C GLY A 86 -21.20 25.58 10.52
N THR A 87 -22.07 24.85 11.23
CA THR A 87 -22.03 23.40 11.33
C THR A 87 -23.20 22.82 10.54
N PHE A 88 -22.96 21.77 9.76
CA PHE A 88 -24.01 20.82 9.42
C PHE A 88 -24.14 19.83 10.57
N ALA A 89 -25.28 19.82 11.28
CA ALA A 89 -25.50 18.91 12.40
C ALA A 89 -26.78 18.08 12.19
N ALA A 90 -26.71 16.77 12.45
CA ALA A 90 -27.85 15.87 12.47
C ALA A 90 -27.63 14.67 13.41
N ASN A 91 -28.69 14.13 14.02
CA ASN A 91 -28.66 12.99 14.92
C ASN A 91 -29.55 11.85 14.39
N GLY A 92 -29.00 10.64 14.22
CA GLY A 92 -29.74 9.49 13.71
C GLY A 92 -29.97 9.50 12.18
N VAL A 93 -29.69 10.62 11.51
CA VAL A 93 -29.76 10.79 10.06
C VAL A 93 -28.49 11.46 9.51
N PRO A 94 -28.23 11.41 8.20
CA PRO A 94 -27.10 12.13 7.61
C PRO A 94 -27.23 13.64 7.85
N ALA A 95 -26.10 14.32 8.07
CA ALA A 95 -26.07 15.77 8.10
C ALA A 95 -26.17 16.38 6.69
N ILE A 96 -25.59 15.69 5.70
CA ILE A 96 -25.66 16.06 4.28
C ILE A 96 -26.06 14.82 3.49
N ASP A 97 -27.09 14.95 2.65
CA ASP A 97 -27.54 13.93 1.72
C ASP A 97 -27.87 14.58 0.36
N VAL A 98 -26.95 14.46 -0.59
CA VAL A 98 -27.10 15.02 -1.94
C VAL A 98 -27.02 13.88 -2.95
N GLN A 99 -28.13 13.63 -3.64
CA GLN A 99 -28.28 12.52 -4.58
C GLN A 99 -28.84 13.02 -5.92
N ASN A 100 -28.25 12.57 -7.03
CA ASN A 100 -28.71 12.88 -8.39
C ASN A 100 -28.96 14.38 -8.62
N THR A 101 -28.10 15.20 -8.04
CA THR A 101 -28.25 16.66 -8.00
C THR A 101 -26.89 17.27 -8.27
N THR A 102 -26.80 18.14 -9.28
CA THR A 102 -25.54 18.82 -9.60
C THR A 102 -25.19 19.81 -8.49
N VAL A 103 -24.00 19.69 -7.92
CA VAL A 103 -23.46 20.72 -7.03
C VAL A 103 -22.87 21.85 -7.89
N GLY A 104 -23.08 23.09 -7.45
CA GLY A 104 -22.53 24.29 -8.05
C GLY A 104 -21.01 24.30 -8.19
N THR A 105 -20.49 25.24 -8.99
CA THR A 105 -19.06 25.36 -9.27
C THR A 105 -18.19 25.61 -8.04
N ASP A 106 -18.76 26.24 -7.01
CA ASP A 106 -18.04 26.58 -5.77
C ASP A 106 -18.04 25.42 -4.75
N GLY A 107 -18.79 24.34 -5.03
CA GLY A 107 -19.01 23.25 -4.09
C GLY A 107 -19.88 23.63 -2.89
N ILE A 108 -20.12 22.67 -2.01
CA ILE A 108 -20.64 22.93 -0.66
C ILE A 108 -19.44 23.17 0.25
N VAL A 109 -19.42 24.28 1.00
CA VAL A 109 -18.30 24.58 1.91
C VAL A 109 -18.79 24.75 3.35
N ALA A 110 -18.25 23.92 4.25
CA ALA A 110 -18.56 23.91 5.66
C ALA A 110 -17.31 24.08 6.51
N GLU A 111 -17.39 24.82 7.62
CA GLU A 111 -16.34 24.76 8.64
C GLU A 111 -16.35 23.38 9.33
N ARG A 112 -17.54 22.90 9.72
CA ARG A 112 -17.72 21.64 10.47
C ARG A 112 -18.92 20.83 9.97
N VAL A 113 -18.81 19.50 10.04
CA VAL A 113 -19.93 18.57 9.84
C VAL A 113 -19.96 17.58 11.00
N THR A 114 -21.10 17.51 11.68
CA THR A 114 -21.35 16.61 12.80
C THR A 114 -22.55 15.72 12.52
N SER A 115 -22.39 14.42 12.69
CA SER A 115 -23.50 13.48 12.57
C SER A 115 -23.32 12.27 13.47
N VAL A 116 -24.25 12.05 14.40
CA VAL A 116 -24.14 10.99 15.43
C VAL A 116 -25.28 9.99 15.28
N GLY A 117 -24.98 8.69 15.27
CA GLY A 117 -26.01 7.64 15.18
C GLY A 117 -26.61 7.48 13.78
N GLY A 118 -27.42 6.44 13.56
CA GLY A 118 -28.02 6.17 12.25
C GLY A 118 -27.09 5.44 11.29
N VAL A 119 -27.48 5.35 10.01
CA VAL A 119 -26.74 4.55 9.01
C VAL A 119 -25.54 5.29 8.47
N ASN A 120 -25.74 6.52 7.95
CA ASN A 120 -24.67 7.32 7.35
C ASN A 120 -24.59 8.71 7.98
N GLY A 121 -23.43 9.36 7.87
CA GLY A 121 -23.21 10.75 8.27
C GLY A 121 -23.28 11.75 7.11
N ILE A 122 -22.65 11.40 5.98
CA ILE A 122 -22.67 12.18 4.74
C ILE A 122 -22.95 11.22 3.57
N ILE A 123 -23.82 11.62 2.65
CA ILE A 123 -24.09 10.92 1.40
C ILE A 123 -23.93 11.90 0.24
N LEU A 124 -23.02 11.62 -0.69
CA LEU A 124 -22.87 12.34 -1.96
C LEU A 124 -22.91 11.32 -3.09
N ASN A 125 -24.02 11.31 -3.84
CA ASN A 125 -24.23 10.37 -4.95
C ASN A 125 -24.59 11.12 -6.24
N ASN A 126 -23.80 10.94 -7.29
CA ASN A 126 -24.06 11.51 -8.61
C ASN A 126 -24.23 13.04 -8.54
N THR A 127 -23.18 13.73 -8.07
CA THR A 127 -23.22 15.18 -7.77
C THR A 127 -22.74 16.06 -8.94
N GLY A 128 -22.52 15.48 -10.12
CA GLY A 128 -21.95 16.16 -11.28
C GLY A 128 -20.42 16.25 -11.26
N THR A 129 -19.87 17.13 -12.10
CA THR A 129 -18.42 17.24 -12.36
C THR A 129 -17.72 18.39 -11.63
N ASN A 130 -18.44 19.14 -10.79
CA ASN A 130 -17.87 20.19 -9.96
C ASN A 130 -17.36 19.60 -8.63
N PRO A 131 -16.48 20.30 -7.90
CA PRO A 131 -16.16 19.93 -6.52
C PRO A 131 -17.42 19.83 -5.67
N ALA A 132 -17.62 18.70 -4.99
CA ALA A 132 -18.87 18.44 -4.30
C ALA A 132 -18.91 19.04 -2.88
N LEU A 133 -17.86 18.83 -2.08
CA LEU A 133 -17.85 19.21 -0.66
C LEU A 133 -16.45 19.57 -0.17
N THR A 134 -16.34 20.65 0.59
CA THR A 134 -15.16 20.99 1.38
C THR A 134 -15.54 21.21 2.84
N VAL A 135 -15.02 20.38 3.74
CA VAL A 135 -15.01 20.62 5.18
C VAL A 135 -13.65 21.19 5.56
N GLN A 136 -13.63 22.38 6.15
CA GLN A 136 -12.40 23.16 6.35
C GLN A 136 -11.66 22.81 7.64
N GLY A 137 -12.39 22.72 8.76
CA GLY A 137 -11.79 22.74 10.09
C GLY A 137 -10.95 23.99 10.37
N SER A 138 -10.37 24.07 11.56
CA SER A 138 -9.55 25.20 12.03
C SER A 138 -8.06 24.87 12.13
N GLY A 139 -7.65 23.66 11.75
CA GLY A 139 -6.26 23.19 11.86
C GLY A 139 -5.97 22.32 13.08
N THR A 140 -6.94 22.12 13.98
CA THR A 140 -6.79 21.25 15.15
C THR A 140 -7.58 19.95 14.97
N PRO A 141 -7.12 18.79 15.49
CA PRO A 141 -7.88 17.54 15.44
C PRO A 141 -9.34 17.70 15.91
N GLY A 142 -10.30 17.13 15.17
CA GLY A 142 -11.75 17.24 15.46
C GLY A 142 -12.38 18.62 15.15
N SER A 143 -11.60 19.60 14.69
CA SER A 143 -12.16 20.91 14.34
C SER A 143 -13.10 20.86 13.13
N GLY A 144 -12.95 19.89 12.22
CA GLY A 144 -13.88 19.65 11.12
C GLY A 144 -15.20 19.00 11.53
N GLY A 145 -15.36 18.63 12.81
CA GLY A 145 -16.56 17.99 13.34
C GLY A 145 -16.36 16.51 13.66
N GLU A 146 -17.46 15.80 13.87
CA GLU A 146 -17.48 14.39 14.28
C GLU A 146 -18.57 13.62 13.55
N ILE A 147 -18.21 12.50 12.92
CA ILE A 147 -19.17 11.54 12.36
C ILE A 147 -19.02 10.24 13.15
N SER A 148 -20.01 9.90 13.97
CA SER A 148 -19.85 8.83 14.96
C SER A 148 -21.03 7.89 15.08
N ASN A 149 -20.75 6.69 15.60
CA ASN A 149 -21.74 5.65 15.91
C ASN A 149 -22.63 5.30 14.72
N LYS A 150 -22.01 5.11 13.55
CA LYS A 150 -22.71 4.81 12.29
C LYS A 150 -22.78 3.32 12.07
N THR A 151 -23.97 2.81 11.76
CA THR A 151 -24.14 1.37 11.48
C THR A 151 -23.63 1.01 10.09
N GLY A 152 -23.75 1.92 9.11
CA GLY A 152 -23.15 1.81 7.77
C GLY A 152 -21.98 2.76 7.60
N ASP A 153 -21.77 3.24 6.37
CA ASP A 153 -20.65 4.14 6.05
C ASP A 153 -20.72 5.46 6.83
N GLY A 154 -19.61 5.91 7.41
CA GLY A 154 -19.53 7.26 7.98
C GLY A 154 -19.81 8.31 6.91
N VAL A 155 -19.07 8.24 5.81
CA VAL A 155 -19.23 9.05 4.61
C VAL A 155 -19.35 8.10 3.42
N ARG A 156 -20.42 8.24 2.63
CA ARG A 156 -20.67 7.49 1.40
C ARG A 156 -20.54 8.39 0.18
N LEU A 157 -19.56 8.12 -0.68
CA LEU A 157 -19.28 8.87 -1.89
C LEU A 157 -19.44 7.98 -3.12
N GLU A 158 -20.32 8.35 -4.05
CA GLU A 158 -20.60 7.56 -5.23
C GLU A 158 -20.73 8.45 -6.48
N SER A 159 -19.95 8.20 -7.52
CA SER A 159 -19.97 8.99 -8.77
C SER A 159 -19.91 10.51 -8.50
N THR A 160 -18.94 10.92 -7.69
CA THR A 160 -18.73 12.31 -7.25
C THR A 160 -17.26 12.68 -7.37
N GLN A 161 -16.93 13.97 -7.21
CA GLN A 161 -15.55 14.42 -7.28
C GLN A 161 -15.28 15.68 -6.46
N GLY A 162 -14.01 15.94 -6.18
CA GLY A 162 -13.56 17.16 -5.49
C GLY A 162 -14.14 17.25 -4.08
N VAL A 163 -13.92 16.19 -3.29
CA VAL A 163 -14.30 16.15 -1.87
C VAL A 163 -13.07 16.40 -1.02
N THR A 164 -13.15 17.35 -0.08
CA THR A 164 -12.09 17.62 0.90
C THR A 164 -12.67 17.49 2.31
N LEU A 165 -12.10 16.62 3.13
CA LEU A 165 -12.47 16.43 4.54
C LEU A 165 -11.25 16.72 5.41
N ASN A 166 -11.30 17.84 6.15
CA ASN A 166 -10.23 18.23 7.06
C ASN A 166 -10.65 18.06 8.51
N PHE A 167 -9.78 17.47 9.34
CA PHE A 167 -9.88 17.45 10.80
C PHE A 167 -11.17 16.87 11.38
N ILE A 168 -11.76 15.87 10.73
CA ILE A 168 -12.98 15.19 11.20
C ILE A 168 -12.59 13.97 12.05
N ASN A 169 -13.32 13.75 13.14
CA ASN A 169 -13.25 12.52 13.92
C ASN A 169 -14.28 11.50 13.42
N PHE A 170 -13.87 10.24 13.29
CA PHE A 170 -14.71 9.10 12.93
C PHE A 170 -14.65 7.98 13.98
N PRO A 171 -15.28 8.15 15.16
CA PRO A 171 -15.33 7.08 16.14
C PRO A 171 -16.53 6.15 15.92
N ASN A 172 -16.26 4.84 15.90
CA ASN A 172 -17.25 3.76 15.84
C ASN A 172 -18.19 3.89 14.63
N THR A 173 -17.64 4.09 13.45
CA THR A 173 -18.40 4.03 12.19
C THR A 173 -18.31 2.63 11.58
N ALA A 174 -19.11 2.34 10.54
CA ALA A 174 -19.20 0.99 9.97
C ALA A 174 -19.46 -0.10 11.02
N SER A 175 -20.28 0.19 12.03
CA SER A 175 -20.44 -0.65 13.22
C SER A 175 -21.12 -2.00 12.97
N THR A 176 -21.61 -2.21 11.75
CA THR A 176 -22.13 -3.48 11.26
C THR A 176 -21.41 -3.84 9.97
N ASN A 177 -21.07 -5.11 9.78
CA ASN A 177 -20.44 -5.55 8.55
C ASN A 177 -21.43 -5.39 7.38
N GLY A 178 -20.92 -4.90 6.26
CA GLY A 178 -21.70 -4.76 5.02
C GLY A 178 -22.27 -6.11 4.56
N PRO A 179 -23.38 -6.11 3.81
CA PRO A 179 -24.13 -7.33 3.45
C PRO A 179 -23.39 -8.24 2.45
N GLY A 180 -22.24 -7.82 1.92
CA GLY A 180 -21.53 -8.55 0.86
C GLY A 180 -20.70 -9.72 1.38
N PRO A 181 -20.76 -10.91 0.75
CA PRO A 181 -19.80 -11.99 1.02
C PRO A 181 -18.35 -11.63 0.65
N ALA A 182 -18.18 -10.53 -0.10
CA ALA A 182 -16.90 -9.99 -0.55
C ALA A 182 -16.15 -9.15 0.50
N CYS A 183 -16.82 -8.85 1.61
CA CYS A 183 -16.25 -8.10 2.72
C CYS A 183 -15.55 -9.07 3.68
N GLY A 184 -14.35 -9.52 3.29
CA GLY A 184 -13.51 -10.38 4.12
C GLY A 184 -13.06 -11.70 3.48
N GLY A 185 -13.59 -12.07 2.31
CA GLY A 185 -13.28 -13.35 1.66
C GLY A 185 -13.20 -13.34 0.13
N ASP A 186 -13.33 -12.18 -0.52
CA ASP A 186 -13.15 -12.05 -1.98
C ASP A 186 -12.11 -10.98 -2.28
N LEU A 187 -11.04 -11.41 -2.94
CA LEU A 187 -9.94 -10.56 -3.41
C LEU A 187 -10.39 -9.48 -4.40
N VAL A 188 -11.60 -9.58 -4.99
CA VAL A 188 -12.02 -8.79 -6.17
C VAL A 188 -13.23 -7.87 -5.91
N GLY A 189 -13.96 -8.03 -4.80
CA GLY A 189 -15.15 -7.23 -4.50
C GLY A 189 -15.03 -6.43 -3.20
N ASN A 190 -15.35 -5.13 -3.23
CA ASN A 190 -15.41 -4.28 -2.02
C ASN A 190 -16.56 -3.27 -2.02
N THR A 191 -17.50 -3.33 -2.98
CA THR A 191 -18.56 -2.30 -3.15
C THR A 191 -19.76 -2.48 -2.23
N ALA A 192 -19.85 -3.60 -1.52
CA ALA A 192 -20.94 -3.90 -0.58
C ALA A 192 -20.48 -3.84 0.88
N CYS A 193 -19.35 -3.19 1.11
CA CYS A 193 -18.66 -3.11 2.39
C CYS A 193 -18.90 -1.77 3.05
N ASN A 194 -18.88 -1.75 4.39
CA ASN A 194 -18.97 -0.52 5.14
C ASN A 194 -17.58 0.00 5.52
N ALA A 195 -17.43 1.32 5.54
CA ALA A 195 -16.21 1.98 6.00
C ALA A 195 -16.49 3.29 6.75
N ALA A 196 -15.50 3.84 7.46
CA ALA A 196 -15.63 5.24 7.91
C ALA A 196 -15.80 6.18 6.70
N ILE A 197 -15.07 5.90 5.62
CA ILE A 197 -15.20 6.59 4.34
C ILE A 197 -15.24 5.55 3.22
N ASP A 198 -16.38 5.43 2.56
CA ASP A 198 -16.61 4.56 1.40
C ASP A 198 -16.68 5.37 0.10
N MET A 199 -16.01 4.88 -0.94
CA MET A 199 -15.85 5.57 -2.22
C MET A 199 -16.07 4.63 -3.40
N LEU A 200 -17.02 4.97 -4.27
CA LEU A 200 -17.26 4.28 -5.54
C LEU A 200 -17.22 5.29 -6.70
N ALA A 201 -16.31 5.10 -7.65
CA ALA A 201 -16.12 5.98 -8.81
C ALA A 201 -15.92 7.47 -8.41
N VAL A 202 -15.00 7.71 -7.48
CA VAL A 202 -14.70 9.05 -6.94
C VAL A 202 -13.40 9.61 -7.51
N ALA A 203 -13.39 10.89 -7.88
CA ALA A 203 -12.18 11.58 -8.33
C ALA A 203 -11.79 12.74 -7.42
N ASN A 204 -10.48 12.94 -7.22
CA ASN A 204 -9.91 14.09 -6.50
C ASN A 204 -10.47 14.24 -5.08
N ILE A 205 -10.21 13.24 -4.22
CA ILE A 205 -10.55 13.31 -2.79
C ILE A 205 -9.31 13.65 -1.96
N THR A 206 -9.46 14.58 -1.03
CA THR A 206 -8.44 14.94 -0.06
C THR A 206 -8.96 14.72 1.35
N LEU A 207 -8.25 13.88 2.11
CA LEU A 207 -8.52 13.56 3.50
C LEU A 207 -7.32 14.06 4.30
N ASN A 208 -7.52 14.96 5.26
CA ASN A 208 -6.41 15.56 5.98
C ASN A 208 -6.72 15.75 7.47
N GLY A 209 -5.80 15.36 8.34
CA GLY A 209 -6.00 15.54 9.79
C GLY A 209 -7.09 14.64 10.38
N LEU A 210 -7.45 13.54 9.72
CA LEU A 210 -8.53 12.68 10.18
C LEU A 210 -8.09 11.82 11.37
N ASN A 211 -9.03 11.53 12.27
CA ASN A 211 -8.86 10.54 13.32
C ASN A 211 -9.98 9.50 13.23
N ILE A 212 -9.63 8.29 12.78
CA ILE A 212 -10.53 7.18 12.51
C ILE A 212 -10.27 6.08 13.56
N THR A 213 -11.29 5.71 14.33
CA THR A 213 -11.12 4.77 15.46
C THR A 213 -12.31 3.85 15.67
N GLY A 214 -12.05 2.58 15.97
CA GLY A 214 -13.07 1.64 16.45
C GLY A 214 -14.05 1.20 15.37
N ASP A 215 -13.63 1.21 14.10
CA ASP A 215 -14.45 0.77 12.98
C ASP A 215 -14.39 -0.75 12.82
N PRO A 216 -15.50 -1.47 12.99
CA PRO A 216 -15.51 -2.93 12.91
C PRO A 216 -15.18 -3.51 11.53
N GLN A 217 -15.13 -2.70 10.46
CA GLN A 217 -14.85 -3.17 9.10
C GLN A 217 -13.67 -2.42 8.45
N TYR A 218 -13.87 -1.52 7.48
CA TYR A 218 -12.77 -0.76 6.87
C TYR A 218 -12.68 0.63 7.49
N GLY A 219 -11.46 1.17 7.62
CA GLY A 219 -11.29 2.60 7.88
C GLY A 219 -11.66 3.41 6.63
N ILE A 220 -10.97 3.12 5.53
CA ILE A 220 -11.20 3.75 4.22
C ILE A 220 -11.33 2.65 3.16
N ASN A 221 -12.41 2.70 2.39
CA ASN A 221 -12.67 1.77 1.28
C ASN A 221 -12.87 2.53 -0.03
N GLY A 222 -12.27 2.04 -1.12
CA GLY A 222 -12.40 2.65 -2.44
C GLY A 222 -12.46 1.67 -3.60
N ASN A 223 -13.34 1.93 -4.58
CA ASN A 223 -13.42 1.22 -5.84
C ASN A 223 -13.50 2.21 -7.02
N GLY A 224 -12.55 2.14 -7.95
CA GLY A 224 -12.51 3.07 -9.09
C GLY A 224 -12.22 4.51 -8.67
N VAL A 225 -11.35 4.69 -7.68
CA VAL A 225 -10.96 6.02 -7.17
C VAL A 225 -9.79 6.58 -7.99
N SER A 226 -9.76 7.90 -8.20
CA SER A 226 -8.61 8.59 -8.80
C SER A 226 -8.24 9.85 -8.04
N GLY A 227 -6.94 10.20 -8.00
CA GLY A 227 -6.50 11.45 -7.36
C GLY A 227 -6.67 11.46 -5.84
N PHE A 228 -6.38 10.35 -5.16
CA PHE A 228 -6.58 10.21 -3.71
C PHE A 228 -5.43 10.84 -2.89
N ILE A 229 -5.76 11.61 -1.86
CA ILE A 229 -4.79 12.17 -0.90
C ILE A 229 -5.25 11.85 0.53
N LEU A 230 -4.35 11.28 1.34
CA LEU A 230 -4.51 11.11 2.78
C LEU A 230 -3.30 11.70 3.53
N ASP A 231 -3.54 12.76 4.28
CA ASP A 231 -2.49 13.53 4.96
C ASP A 231 -2.73 13.64 6.46
N ASN A 232 -1.64 13.63 7.23
CA ASN A 232 -1.66 14.01 8.65
C ASN A 232 -2.72 13.27 9.48
N SER A 233 -3.04 12.03 9.11
CA SER A 233 -4.20 11.31 9.63
C SER A 233 -3.78 10.14 10.52
N THR A 234 -4.70 9.66 11.34
CA THR A 234 -4.54 8.44 12.13
C THR A 234 -5.74 7.52 11.88
N ILE A 235 -5.45 6.26 11.56
CA ILE A 235 -6.45 5.19 11.50
C ILE A 235 -6.01 4.11 12.48
N ASN A 236 -6.84 3.85 13.48
CA ASN A 236 -6.51 2.96 14.59
C ASN A 236 -7.62 1.93 14.85
N GLY A 237 -7.29 0.65 14.77
CA GLY A 237 -8.23 -0.41 15.13
C GLY A 237 -9.34 -0.61 14.10
N ALA A 238 -9.01 -0.52 12.82
CA ALA A 238 -9.95 -0.83 11.74
C ALA A 238 -9.99 -2.34 11.47
N GLY A 239 -11.19 -2.89 11.38
CA GLY A 239 -11.46 -4.30 11.07
C GLY A 239 -11.57 -5.20 12.29
N ASN A 240 -12.24 -6.33 12.12
CA ASN A 240 -12.38 -7.42 13.08
C ASN A 240 -12.38 -8.83 12.44
N ALA A 241 -12.23 -8.92 11.11
CA ALA A 241 -12.18 -10.16 10.35
C ALA A 241 -11.08 -10.15 9.26
N VAL A 242 -10.77 -11.34 8.74
CA VAL A 242 -9.82 -11.51 7.63
C VAL A 242 -10.24 -10.64 6.44
N GLU A 243 -9.29 -10.06 5.73
CA GLU A 243 -9.44 -9.08 4.63
C GLU A 243 -10.20 -7.79 4.98
N GLU A 244 -10.29 -7.44 6.26
CA GLU A 244 -10.71 -6.11 6.72
C GLU A 244 -9.46 -5.25 7.01
N ASP A 245 -9.09 -4.45 6.02
CA ASP A 245 -7.91 -3.61 5.99
C ASP A 245 -8.19 -2.22 6.61
N ALA A 246 -7.16 -1.48 7.07
CA ALA A 246 -7.39 -0.07 7.41
C ALA A 246 -7.75 0.77 6.19
N VAL A 247 -7.00 0.59 5.10
CA VAL A 247 -7.21 1.29 3.83
C VAL A 247 -7.20 0.27 2.70
N ARG A 248 -8.32 0.15 1.98
CA ARG A 248 -8.46 -0.77 0.84
C ARG A 248 -8.86 -0.05 -0.43
N PHE A 249 -8.16 -0.33 -1.51
CA PHE A 249 -8.51 0.13 -2.85
C PHE A 249 -8.57 -1.00 -3.87
N ILE A 250 -9.62 -0.95 -4.71
CA ILE A 250 -9.70 -1.67 -5.97
C ILE A 250 -9.69 -0.64 -7.11
N ASN A 251 -8.79 -0.79 -8.08
CA ASN A 251 -8.65 0.11 -9.23
C ASN A 251 -8.43 1.58 -8.82
N LEU A 252 -7.49 1.84 -7.91
CA LEU A 252 -6.99 3.19 -7.64
C LEU A 252 -6.12 3.66 -8.80
N THR A 253 -6.36 4.87 -9.31
CA THR A 253 -5.66 5.39 -10.50
C THR A 253 -5.22 6.85 -10.33
N GLY A 254 -4.46 7.37 -11.28
CA GLY A 254 -3.93 8.73 -11.25
C GLY A 254 -2.79 8.89 -10.24
N THR A 255 -2.60 10.12 -9.75
CA THR A 255 -1.61 10.40 -8.70
C THR A 255 -2.29 10.26 -7.34
N ALA A 256 -1.80 9.35 -6.51
CA ALA A 256 -2.31 9.11 -5.18
C ALA A 256 -1.20 9.29 -4.14
N ARG A 257 -1.59 9.65 -2.91
CA ARG A 257 -0.63 9.92 -1.85
C ARG A 257 -1.15 9.61 -0.46
N ILE A 258 -0.28 9.04 0.36
CA ILE A 258 -0.46 8.91 1.82
C ILE A 258 0.78 9.55 2.46
N ARG A 259 0.60 10.61 3.25
CA ARG A 259 1.73 11.34 3.85
C ARG A 259 1.50 11.65 5.31
N ASN A 260 2.57 11.58 6.12
CA ASN A 260 2.53 11.90 7.56
C ASN A 260 1.34 11.20 8.27
N THR A 261 1.03 9.97 7.88
CA THR A 261 -0.16 9.26 8.33
C THR A 261 0.25 8.03 9.12
N THR A 262 -0.46 7.77 10.22
CA THR A 262 -0.28 6.55 11.02
C THR A 262 -1.45 5.60 10.78
N LEU A 263 -1.13 4.41 10.28
CA LEU A 263 -2.06 3.28 10.20
C LEU A 263 -1.63 2.27 11.26
N GLN A 264 -2.52 1.94 12.19
CA GLN A 264 -2.16 1.10 13.32
C GLN A 264 -3.25 0.16 13.78
N ASN A 265 -2.83 -0.99 14.30
CA ASN A 265 -3.70 -2.02 14.87
C ASN A 265 -4.87 -2.42 13.95
N SER A 266 -4.66 -2.42 12.63
CA SER A 266 -5.61 -2.99 11.68
C SER A 266 -5.77 -4.48 11.91
N HIS A 267 -6.94 -5.02 11.57
CA HIS A 267 -7.18 -6.46 11.72
C HIS A 267 -6.56 -7.31 10.61
N ASP A 268 -6.45 -6.81 9.38
CA ASP A 268 -5.66 -7.46 8.32
C ASP A 268 -4.55 -6.50 7.85
N ASN A 269 -4.60 -6.01 6.61
CA ASN A 269 -3.53 -5.14 6.12
C ASN A 269 -3.74 -3.69 6.58
N HIS A 270 -2.65 -2.94 6.75
CA HIS A 270 -2.80 -1.49 6.94
C HIS A 270 -3.21 -0.81 5.63
N LEU A 271 -2.50 -1.11 4.53
CA LEU A 271 -2.83 -0.61 3.21
C LEU A 271 -2.86 -1.75 2.20
N ARG A 272 -3.97 -1.88 1.49
CA ARG A 272 -4.12 -2.79 0.35
C ARG A 272 -4.56 -2.05 -0.90
N VAL A 273 -3.84 -2.24 -2.00
CA VAL A 273 -4.21 -1.72 -3.33
C VAL A 273 -4.18 -2.86 -4.32
N TYR A 274 -5.29 -3.06 -5.03
CA TYR A 274 -5.45 -4.10 -6.03
C TYR A 274 -5.97 -3.50 -7.35
N ASN A 275 -5.14 -3.50 -8.40
CA ASN A 275 -5.53 -2.96 -9.70
C ASN A 275 -5.56 -4.05 -10.79
N THR A 276 -6.50 -3.90 -11.72
CA THR A 276 -6.64 -4.77 -12.89
C THR A 276 -6.60 -4.00 -14.22
N VAL A 277 -6.60 -2.67 -14.15
CA VAL A 277 -6.80 -1.75 -15.28
C VAL A 277 -5.49 -1.09 -15.76
N ALA A 278 -5.37 -0.86 -17.07
CA ALA A 278 -4.19 -0.24 -17.69
C ALA A 278 -4.03 1.25 -17.40
N THR A 279 -5.06 1.92 -16.86
CA THR A 279 -4.96 3.31 -16.42
C THR A 279 -3.92 3.42 -15.29
N ALA A 280 -2.93 4.28 -15.48
CA ALA A 280 -1.77 4.34 -14.60
C ALA A 280 -2.14 4.80 -13.18
N LEU A 281 -1.53 4.16 -12.18
CA LEU A 281 -1.43 4.62 -10.81
C LEU A 281 0.00 5.04 -10.49
N ASN A 282 0.17 6.20 -9.85
CA ASN A 282 1.39 6.57 -9.14
C ASN A 282 1.04 6.85 -7.67
N LEU A 283 1.36 5.91 -6.78
CA LEU A 283 1.13 6.03 -5.34
C LEU A 283 2.44 6.38 -4.63
N THR A 284 2.42 7.46 -3.85
CA THR A 284 3.50 7.85 -2.93
C THR A 284 3.07 7.67 -1.48
N VAL A 285 3.89 6.99 -0.68
CA VAL A 285 3.76 6.85 0.77
C VAL A 285 5.02 7.41 1.42
N ASP A 286 4.91 8.55 2.10
CA ASP A 286 6.08 9.25 2.60
C ASP A 286 5.83 10.12 3.83
N GLU A 287 6.90 10.78 4.29
CA GLU A 287 6.82 11.80 5.31
C GLU A 287 7.60 13.06 4.92
N THR A 288 7.13 14.19 5.44
CA THR A 288 7.86 15.48 5.40
C THR A 288 8.56 15.78 6.72
N VAL A 289 8.19 15.07 7.78
CA VAL A 289 8.76 15.19 9.12
C VAL A 289 9.10 13.79 9.62
N PRO A 290 10.35 13.52 10.03
CA PRO A 290 10.77 12.19 10.46
C PRO A 290 9.87 11.56 11.53
N GLY A 291 9.49 10.30 11.31
CA GLY A 291 8.69 9.49 12.23
C GLY A 291 7.18 9.79 12.23
N THR A 292 6.67 10.50 11.22
CA THR A 292 5.23 10.83 11.11
C THR A 292 4.47 9.93 10.14
N SER A 293 5.15 9.24 9.22
CA SER A 293 4.55 8.14 8.44
C SER A 293 4.84 6.80 9.11
N ARG A 294 3.79 6.10 9.55
CA ARG A 294 3.94 4.91 10.41
C ARG A 294 2.91 3.82 10.10
N PHE A 295 3.38 2.58 10.06
CA PHE A 295 2.59 1.36 9.89
C PHE A 295 2.87 0.45 11.09
N LEU A 296 1.98 0.47 12.09
CA LEU A 296 2.23 -0.11 13.40
C LEU A 296 1.23 -1.24 13.69
N SER A 297 1.70 -2.47 13.69
CA SER A 297 0.86 -3.64 13.95
C SER A 297 1.15 -4.20 15.35
N THR A 298 0.10 -4.68 16.01
CA THR A 298 0.23 -5.62 17.13
C THR A 298 -0.21 -7.04 16.75
N VAL A 299 -0.86 -7.22 15.59
CA VAL A 299 -1.25 -8.52 15.02
C VAL A 299 -1.67 -8.41 13.54
N VAL A 300 -1.34 -9.48 12.82
CA VAL A 300 -1.72 -9.99 11.48
C VAL A 300 -1.39 -9.19 10.20
N ASN A 301 -0.86 -9.96 9.24
CA ASN A 301 -0.59 -9.70 7.82
C ASN A 301 0.29 -8.50 7.42
N GLU A 302 0.05 -7.88 6.25
CA GLU A 302 1.00 -6.97 5.60
C GLU A 302 0.83 -5.50 6.01
N GLY A 303 1.95 -4.77 6.11
CA GLY A 303 1.92 -3.31 6.23
C GLY A 303 1.37 -2.68 4.95
N ILE A 304 2.04 -2.93 3.82
CA ILE A 304 1.55 -2.55 2.49
C ILE A 304 1.46 -3.80 1.63
N ARG A 305 0.27 -4.05 1.08
CA ARG A 305 0.02 -5.04 0.04
C ARG A 305 -0.40 -4.36 -1.26
N PHE A 306 0.46 -4.45 -2.29
CA PHE A 306 0.29 -3.73 -3.55
C PHE A 306 0.29 -4.70 -4.74
N GLU A 307 -0.89 -4.92 -5.32
CA GLU A 307 -1.16 -6.04 -6.21
C GLU A 307 -1.67 -5.57 -7.58
N GLY A 308 -1.12 -6.16 -8.64
CA GLY A 308 -1.58 -5.94 -10.01
C GLY A 308 -1.84 -7.27 -10.73
N ILE A 309 -2.92 -7.34 -11.51
CA ILE A 309 -3.20 -8.44 -12.44
C ILE A 309 -3.69 -7.93 -13.80
N ASN A 310 -3.98 -8.83 -14.75
CA ASN A 310 -4.46 -8.52 -16.10
C ASN A 310 -3.54 -7.55 -16.86
N SER A 311 -3.88 -6.26 -16.83
CA SER A 311 -3.21 -5.18 -17.58
C SER A 311 -2.75 -4.04 -16.67
N ALA A 312 -2.70 -4.24 -15.36
CA ALA A 312 -2.45 -3.17 -14.41
C ALA A 312 -1.15 -2.42 -14.70
N ASN A 313 -1.20 -1.09 -14.58
CA ASN A 313 -0.04 -0.20 -14.73
C ASN A 313 0.14 0.61 -13.43
N MET A 314 1.15 0.27 -12.64
CA MET A 314 1.24 0.74 -11.25
C MET A 314 2.65 1.20 -10.89
N THR A 315 2.75 2.29 -10.14
CA THR A 315 3.99 2.76 -9.53
C THR A 315 3.76 2.95 -8.03
N LEU A 316 4.68 2.42 -7.22
CA LEU A 316 4.69 2.57 -5.77
C LEU A 316 6.01 3.20 -5.34
N ASN A 317 5.95 4.31 -4.62
CA ASN A 317 7.10 4.97 -3.98
C ASN A 317 6.86 5.02 -2.47
N VAL A 318 7.70 4.34 -1.68
CA VAL A 318 7.63 4.34 -0.21
C VAL A 318 8.94 4.87 0.35
N SER A 319 8.90 5.99 1.07
CA SER A 319 10.12 6.59 1.62
C SER A 319 9.97 7.20 2.99
N GLY A 320 11.00 7.05 3.83
CA GLY A 320 10.98 7.63 5.18
C GLY A 320 9.75 7.18 5.95
N THR A 321 9.45 5.89 5.98
CA THR A 321 8.30 5.37 6.72
C THR A 321 8.78 4.35 7.74
N ASP A 322 8.21 4.42 8.94
CA ASP A 322 8.43 3.46 10.01
C ASP A 322 7.43 2.30 9.89
N PHE A 323 7.93 1.08 9.76
CA PHE A 323 7.13 -0.13 9.85
C PHE A 323 7.50 -0.88 11.13
N ASP A 324 6.51 -1.26 11.91
CA ASP A 324 6.71 -2.06 13.12
C ASP A 324 5.76 -3.24 13.19
N SER A 325 6.34 -4.44 13.26
CA SER A 325 5.67 -5.67 13.68
C SER A 325 4.48 -6.10 12.80
N SER A 326 4.55 -5.88 11.49
CA SER A 326 3.64 -6.54 10.54
C SER A 326 3.87 -8.05 10.59
N ALA A 327 2.83 -8.86 10.78
CA ALA A 327 3.00 -10.31 10.97
C ALA A 327 3.31 -11.05 9.65
N GLY A 328 2.85 -10.52 8.52
CA GLY A 328 3.29 -10.84 7.16
C GLY A 328 4.48 -9.95 6.78
N ASP A 329 4.52 -9.42 5.57
CA ASP A 329 5.59 -8.51 5.15
C ASP A 329 5.30 -7.04 5.53
N HIS A 330 6.35 -6.25 5.80
CA HIS A 330 6.17 -4.80 5.93
C HIS A 330 5.71 -4.20 4.60
N ILE A 331 6.31 -4.66 3.50
CA ILE A 331 5.89 -4.31 2.15
C ILE A 331 5.90 -5.56 1.28
N GLN A 332 4.74 -5.91 0.73
CA GLN A 332 4.59 -6.92 -0.29
C GLN A 332 4.04 -6.30 -1.58
N THR A 333 4.68 -6.63 -2.70
CA THR A 333 4.13 -6.35 -4.02
C THR A 333 3.94 -7.65 -4.79
N ALA A 334 2.80 -7.81 -5.45
CA ALA A 334 2.50 -9.00 -6.26
C ALA A 334 2.03 -8.63 -7.66
N VAL A 335 2.52 -9.35 -8.68
CA VAL A 335 2.13 -9.13 -10.09
C VAL A 335 1.77 -10.43 -10.77
N ASN A 336 0.77 -10.42 -11.66
CA ASN A 336 0.44 -11.54 -12.53
C ASN A 336 0.04 -11.04 -13.94
N ASP A 337 -0.08 -11.95 -14.91
CA ASP A 337 -0.49 -11.62 -16.29
C ASP A 337 0.41 -10.53 -16.92
N ASN A 338 -0.15 -9.50 -17.57
CA ASN A 338 0.58 -8.51 -18.37
C ASN A 338 0.82 -7.19 -17.62
N VAL A 339 1.08 -7.27 -16.32
CA VAL A 339 1.23 -6.09 -15.45
C VAL A 339 2.56 -5.36 -15.67
N THR A 340 2.51 -4.03 -15.65
CA THR A 340 3.71 -3.18 -15.55
C THR A 340 3.75 -2.56 -14.16
N MET A 341 4.82 -2.80 -13.40
CA MET A 341 4.96 -2.26 -12.05
C MET A 341 6.35 -1.65 -11.80
N ASN A 342 6.40 -0.42 -11.30
CA ASN A 342 7.64 0.24 -10.87
C ASN A 342 7.62 0.47 -9.35
N VAL A 343 8.67 0.06 -8.64
CA VAL A 343 8.68 0.09 -7.16
C VAL A 343 9.93 0.80 -6.63
N THR A 344 9.76 1.83 -5.82
CA THR A 344 10.84 2.45 -5.04
C THR A 344 10.54 2.27 -3.55
N ILE A 345 11.46 1.66 -2.81
CA ILE A 345 11.38 1.51 -1.35
C ILE A 345 12.69 2.04 -0.77
N GLN A 346 12.64 3.25 -0.22
CA GLN A 346 13.83 4.04 0.09
C GLN A 346 13.84 4.57 1.53
N GLY A 347 14.94 4.37 2.26
CA GLY A 347 15.15 5.11 3.51
C GLY A 347 14.12 4.82 4.60
N ASN A 348 13.52 3.63 4.58
CA ASN A 348 12.52 3.22 5.56
C ASN A 348 13.19 2.52 6.75
N VAL A 349 12.54 2.59 7.90
CA VAL A 349 12.91 1.82 9.09
C VAL A 349 11.89 0.71 9.26
N MET A 350 12.36 -0.52 9.31
CA MET A 350 11.55 -1.72 9.42
C MET A 350 12.01 -2.48 10.65
N SER A 351 11.16 -2.56 11.67
CA SER A 351 11.48 -3.20 12.94
C SER A 351 10.42 -4.23 13.31
N VAL A 352 10.83 -5.16 14.17
CA VAL A 352 9.93 -6.07 14.85
C VAL A 352 10.18 -5.91 16.32
N ALA A 353 9.17 -5.49 17.09
CA ALA A 353 9.19 -5.66 18.53
C ALA A 353 9.47 -7.15 18.83
N ALA A 354 10.06 -7.50 19.98
CA ALA A 354 10.42 -8.89 20.30
C ALA A 354 9.17 -9.80 20.48
N ASN A 355 8.43 -10.04 19.40
CA ASN A 355 7.18 -10.78 19.32
C ASN A 355 7.43 -12.03 18.47
N PRO A 356 7.43 -13.23 19.08
CA PRO A 356 7.70 -14.48 18.36
C PRO A 356 6.59 -14.88 17.38
N LEU A 357 5.45 -14.18 17.36
CA LEU A 357 4.31 -14.47 16.48
C LEU A 357 4.38 -13.77 15.11
N VAL A 358 5.32 -12.84 14.93
CA VAL A 358 5.52 -12.14 13.66
C VAL A 358 6.27 -13.07 12.72
N LEU A 359 5.64 -13.58 11.65
CA LEU A 359 6.16 -14.66 10.79
C LEU A 359 6.90 -14.16 9.52
N GLY A 360 6.56 -12.97 9.02
CA GLY A 360 7.30 -12.19 8.03
C GLY A 360 7.69 -10.84 8.63
N SER A 361 8.58 -10.06 7.99
CA SER A 361 8.94 -8.69 8.44
C SER A 361 9.96 -7.98 7.53
N GLY A 362 9.88 -8.24 6.22
CA GLY A 362 10.81 -7.70 5.25
C GLY A 362 10.11 -6.98 4.12
N ILE A 363 10.79 -6.98 2.98
CA ILE A 363 10.26 -6.54 1.70
C ILE A 363 10.17 -7.75 0.79
N THR A 364 8.98 -8.03 0.27
CA THR A 364 8.76 -9.08 -0.72
C THR A 364 8.26 -8.52 -2.04
N LEU A 365 8.99 -8.81 -3.12
CA LEU A 365 8.53 -8.59 -4.48
C LEU A 365 8.23 -9.94 -5.13
N SER A 366 6.97 -10.30 -5.28
CA SER A 366 6.53 -11.59 -5.82
C SER A 366 5.78 -11.45 -7.15
N SER A 367 5.72 -12.56 -7.89
CA SER A 367 4.88 -12.70 -9.08
C SER A 367 4.14 -14.04 -9.08
N GLY A 368 2.99 -14.07 -9.76
CA GLY A 368 2.19 -15.26 -10.02
C GLY A 368 2.63 -16.02 -11.27
N SER A 369 2.14 -17.25 -11.41
CA SER A 369 2.60 -18.22 -12.42
C SER A 369 2.51 -17.77 -13.88
N ASN A 370 1.60 -16.84 -14.20
CA ASN A 370 1.31 -16.38 -15.55
C ASN A 370 1.87 -14.97 -15.83
N PHE A 371 2.79 -14.47 -15.00
CA PHE A 371 3.38 -13.15 -15.20
C PHE A 371 4.20 -13.09 -16.52
N ASN A 372 3.78 -12.21 -17.43
CA ASN A 372 4.39 -11.92 -18.73
C ASN A 372 4.76 -10.43 -18.90
N GLY A 373 4.54 -9.62 -17.85
CA GLY A 373 4.82 -8.19 -17.87
C GLY A 373 6.23 -7.82 -17.43
N SER A 374 6.37 -6.62 -16.89
CA SER A 374 7.67 -6.09 -16.41
C SER A 374 7.54 -5.47 -15.02
N LYS A 375 8.54 -5.72 -14.17
CA LYS A 375 8.64 -5.13 -12.84
C LYS A 375 10.01 -4.49 -12.68
N THR A 376 10.05 -3.18 -12.45
CA THR A 376 11.28 -2.49 -12.06
C THR A 376 11.29 -2.19 -10.57
N PHE A 377 12.46 -2.18 -9.95
CA PHE A 377 12.56 -1.89 -8.52
C PHE A 377 13.85 -1.17 -8.11
N ASN A 378 13.75 -0.36 -7.06
CA ASN A 378 14.87 0.18 -6.31
C ASN A 378 14.57 0.04 -4.81
N ILE A 379 15.29 -0.85 -4.13
CA ILE A 379 15.21 -1.04 -2.68
C ILE A 379 16.50 -0.47 -2.09
N SER A 380 16.45 0.71 -1.50
CA SER A 380 17.68 1.39 -1.07
C SER A 380 17.63 2.07 0.29
N SER A 381 18.78 2.10 0.96
CA SER A 381 18.96 2.83 2.23
C SER A 381 17.97 2.44 3.35
N ASN A 382 17.34 1.26 3.27
CA ASN A 382 16.42 0.80 4.30
C ASN A 382 17.20 0.18 5.46
N THR A 383 16.68 0.32 6.67
CA THR A 383 17.17 -0.38 7.86
C THR A 383 16.13 -1.43 8.23
N ILE A 384 16.49 -2.70 8.10
CA ILE A 384 15.59 -3.85 8.32
C ILE A 384 16.14 -4.66 9.49
N ASN A 385 15.41 -4.64 10.60
CA ASN A 385 15.82 -5.26 11.84
C ASN A 385 14.79 -6.26 12.32
N ARG A 386 15.27 -7.44 12.69
CA ARG A 386 14.50 -8.51 13.32
C ARG A 386 13.40 -9.06 12.41
N ALA A 387 13.65 -9.13 11.10
CA ALA A 387 12.91 -10.07 10.26
C ALA A 387 12.90 -11.43 10.96
N ASN A 388 11.73 -12.09 11.06
CA ASN A 388 11.61 -13.38 11.74
C ASN A 388 12.74 -14.32 11.28
N GLY A 389 13.24 -15.17 12.17
CA GLY A 389 14.34 -16.08 11.89
C GLY A 389 14.24 -16.88 10.58
N ASN A 390 13.04 -17.13 10.04
CA ASN A 390 12.84 -17.81 8.75
C ASN A 390 12.52 -16.88 7.56
N ALA A 391 12.31 -15.59 7.78
CA ALA A 391 11.96 -14.61 6.75
C ALA A 391 13.21 -13.88 6.24
N HIS A 392 13.28 -13.63 4.92
CA HIS A 392 14.31 -12.76 4.36
C HIS A 392 13.97 -11.30 4.69
N GLY A 393 14.99 -10.50 5.00
CA GLY A 393 14.82 -9.04 5.09
C GLY A 393 14.41 -8.46 3.73
N ILE A 394 14.96 -8.99 2.64
CA ILE A 394 14.58 -8.63 1.26
C ILE A 394 14.43 -9.90 0.44
N ASN A 395 13.25 -10.11 -0.16
CA ASN A 395 12.93 -11.23 -1.03
C ASN A 395 12.46 -10.75 -2.39
N VAL A 396 13.32 -10.86 -3.40
CA VAL A 396 12.96 -10.58 -4.80
C VAL A 396 12.72 -11.90 -5.51
N ASN A 397 11.46 -12.24 -5.70
CA ASN A 397 11.02 -13.53 -6.22
C ASN A 397 10.23 -13.34 -7.52
N LEU A 398 10.88 -13.63 -8.65
CA LEU A 398 10.21 -13.85 -9.91
C LEU A 398 9.68 -15.28 -9.89
N GLY A 399 8.43 -15.44 -9.44
CA GLY A 399 7.70 -16.69 -9.44
C GLY A 399 6.98 -16.88 -10.77
N ALA A 400 7.35 -17.91 -11.54
CA ALA A 400 6.50 -18.48 -12.58
C ALA A 400 7.04 -19.83 -13.03
N ASN A 401 6.18 -20.78 -13.36
CA ASN A 401 6.60 -22.01 -14.07
C ASN A 401 6.37 -21.89 -15.58
N THR A 402 5.57 -20.92 -16.03
CA THR A 402 5.19 -20.73 -17.45
C THR A 402 5.30 -19.30 -17.94
N GLY A 403 5.08 -18.29 -17.09
CA GLY A 403 5.20 -16.87 -17.43
C GLY A 403 6.63 -16.43 -17.80
N THR A 404 6.73 -15.52 -18.77
CA THR A 404 8.00 -15.01 -19.34
C THR A 404 8.36 -13.60 -18.87
N GLY A 405 7.69 -13.11 -17.83
CA GLY A 405 7.86 -11.76 -17.31
C GLY A 405 9.28 -11.48 -16.83
N SER A 406 9.57 -10.19 -16.62
CA SER A 406 10.92 -9.74 -16.31
C SER A 406 11.00 -8.84 -15.08
N TYR A 407 12.04 -9.03 -14.29
CA TYR A 407 12.42 -8.17 -13.17
C TYR A 407 13.73 -7.45 -13.49
N SER A 408 13.80 -6.13 -13.28
CA SER A 408 15.03 -5.34 -13.44
C SER A 408 15.15 -4.29 -12.35
N GLY A 409 16.20 -4.33 -11.52
CA GLY A 409 16.29 -3.38 -10.42
C GLY A 409 17.49 -3.49 -9.51
N SER A 410 17.51 -2.67 -8.47
CA SER A 410 18.65 -2.55 -7.56
C SER A 410 18.28 -2.74 -6.09
N VAL A 411 19.20 -3.34 -5.33
CA VAL A 411 19.19 -3.45 -3.86
C VAL A 411 20.44 -2.76 -3.34
N LEU A 412 20.32 -1.53 -2.83
CA LEU A 412 21.46 -0.62 -2.61
C LEU A 412 21.54 -0.10 -1.17
N SER A 413 22.69 -0.20 -0.53
CA SER A 413 22.95 0.49 0.74
C SER A 413 21.94 0.18 1.87
N ASN A 414 21.30 -0.99 1.85
CA ASN A 414 20.42 -1.41 2.93
C ASN A 414 21.24 -1.98 4.09
N THR A 415 20.75 -1.80 5.31
CA THR A 415 21.28 -2.46 6.51
C THR A 415 20.28 -3.50 6.99
N ILE A 416 20.66 -4.77 6.96
CA ILE A 416 19.85 -5.90 7.42
C ILE A 416 20.51 -6.50 8.66
N GLY A 417 19.77 -6.46 9.76
CA GLY A 417 20.21 -6.89 11.08
C GLY A 417 20.96 -5.82 11.86
N THR A 418 20.96 -5.98 13.18
CA THR A 418 21.61 -5.11 14.16
C THR A 418 22.80 -5.84 14.78
N MET A 419 24.00 -5.32 14.59
CA MET A 419 25.24 -5.87 15.14
C MET A 419 25.13 -6.10 16.66
N GLY A 420 25.46 -7.31 17.09
CA GLY A 420 25.36 -7.71 18.51
C GLY A 420 23.98 -8.15 18.98
N VAL A 421 22.95 -8.07 18.12
CA VAL A 421 21.61 -8.62 18.39
C VAL A 421 21.46 -9.90 17.60
N ALA A 422 21.49 -11.05 18.28
CA ALA A 422 21.38 -12.36 17.65
C ALA A 422 20.11 -12.46 16.78
N SER A 423 20.25 -13.14 15.64
CA SER A 423 19.17 -13.45 14.70
C SER A 423 18.43 -12.24 14.11
N SER A 424 18.96 -11.03 14.29
CA SER A 424 18.27 -9.81 13.85
C SER A 424 18.30 -9.60 12.34
N GLY A 425 19.14 -10.33 11.60
CA GLY A 425 19.21 -10.26 10.14
C GLY A 425 18.23 -11.20 9.40
N GLY A 426 17.52 -12.08 10.11
CA GLY A 426 16.71 -13.13 9.50
C GLY A 426 17.50 -13.91 8.45
N ALA A 427 16.85 -14.28 7.34
CA ALA A 427 17.48 -14.97 6.20
C ALA A 427 18.14 -14.02 5.17
N GLY A 428 18.48 -12.79 5.55
CA GLY A 428 19.23 -11.87 4.69
C GLY A 428 18.50 -11.43 3.41
N ILE A 429 19.20 -11.48 2.27
CA ILE A 429 18.70 -11.10 0.94
C ILE A 429 18.52 -12.34 0.07
N GLN A 430 17.37 -12.47 -0.58
CA GLN A 430 17.13 -13.50 -1.60
C GLN A 430 16.77 -12.89 -2.95
N LEU A 431 17.45 -13.37 -3.99
CA LEU A 431 17.12 -13.19 -5.40
C LEU A 431 16.76 -14.56 -5.99
N LEU A 432 15.49 -14.72 -6.36
CA LEU A 432 14.97 -15.98 -6.87
C LEU A 432 14.34 -15.77 -8.25
N ALA A 433 14.98 -16.32 -9.28
CA ALA A 433 14.47 -16.37 -10.65
C ALA A 433 13.92 -17.78 -10.92
N ASN A 434 12.62 -17.97 -10.67
CA ASN A 434 11.91 -19.19 -11.08
C ASN A 434 11.40 -19.04 -12.51
N GLY A 435 11.40 -20.14 -13.26
CA GLY A 435 10.73 -20.19 -14.55
C GLY A 435 11.56 -19.78 -15.76
N PRO A 436 10.87 -19.52 -16.88
CA PRO A 436 11.50 -19.06 -18.12
C PRO A 436 11.71 -17.53 -18.15
N GLY A 437 11.21 -16.78 -17.17
CA GLY A 437 11.38 -15.32 -17.08
C GLY A 437 12.82 -14.90 -16.77
N ASN A 438 13.12 -13.62 -16.98
CA ASN A 438 14.47 -13.06 -16.79
C ASN A 438 14.52 -12.10 -15.60
N MET A 439 15.62 -12.13 -14.86
CA MET A 439 15.87 -11.23 -13.74
C MET A 439 17.24 -10.56 -13.89
N THR A 440 17.32 -9.25 -13.77
CA THR A 440 18.57 -8.48 -13.77
C THR A 440 18.64 -7.62 -12.51
N VAL A 441 19.66 -7.85 -11.65
CA VAL A 441 19.74 -7.19 -10.34
C VAL A 441 21.14 -6.71 -10.01
N LEU A 442 21.24 -5.47 -9.56
CA LEU A 442 22.42 -4.93 -8.88
C LEU A 442 22.20 -4.99 -7.36
N VAL A 443 23.11 -5.66 -6.64
CA VAL A 443 23.16 -5.72 -5.18
C VAL A 443 24.45 -5.07 -4.73
N ASP A 444 24.36 -3.81 -4.30
CA ASP A 444 25.55 -3.01 -4.01
C ASP A 444 25.52 -2.32 -2.65
N ASN A 445 26.68 -2.32 -1.98
CA ASN A 445 26.92 -1.58 -0.74
C ASN A 445 25.96 -1.93 0.42
N ASN A 446 25.37 -3.13 0.44
CA ASN A 446 24.50 -3.55 1.54
C ASN A 446 25.32 -4.12 2.71
N ILE A 447 24.78 -3.97 3.92
CA ILE A 447 25.27 -4.64 5.12
C ILE A 447 24.27 -5.72 5.50
N VAL A 448 24.71 -6.98 5.52
CA VAL A 448 23.94 -8.13 6.02
C VAL A 448 24.69 -8.74 7.20
N GLN A 449 24.05 -8.78 8.36
CA GLN A 449 24.67 -9.24 9.59
C GLN A 449 23.69 -9.95 10.51
N GLN A 450 24.20 -10.80 11.41
CA GLN A 450 23.36 -11.53 12.37
C GLN A 450 22.27 -12.37 11.68
N PHE A 451 22.61 -12.93 10.52
CA PHE A 451 21.68 -13.70 9.69
C PHE A 451 21.64 -15.17 10.10
N GLU A 452 20.50 -15.81 9.92
CA GLU A 452 20.25 -17.21 10.20
C GLU A 452 19.30 -17.86 9.17
N SER A 453 19.07 -19.16 9.29
CA SER A 453 18.14 -20.00 8.50
C SER A 453 18.37 -20.11 6.99
N ASP A 454 19.16 -19.22 6.38
CA ASP A 454 19.68 -19.33 5.02
C ASP A 454 21.06 -18.63 4.91
N ALA A 455 21.50 -18.34 3.69
CA ALA A 455 22.65 -17.51 3.40
C ALA A 455 22.36 -16.02 3.61
N GLY A 456 23.40 -15.24 3.92
CA GLY A 456 23.26 -13.78 4.01
C GLY A 456 22.78 -13.16 2.69
N ILE A 457 23.30 -13.66 1.56
CA ILE A 457 22.81 -13.36 0.22
C ILE A 457 22.61 -14.67 -0.57
N ARG A 458 21.38 -14.95 -0.95
CA ARG A 458 20.96 -16.10 -1.75
C ARG A 458 20.64 -15.65 -3.18
N VAL A 459 21.25 -16.31 -4.16
CA VAL A 459 20.97 -16.11 -5.59
C VAL A 459 20.64 -17.46 -6.21
N LEU A 460 19.43 -17.62 -6.75
CA LEU A 460 18.95 -18.90 -7.26
C LEU A 460 18.19 -18.74 -8.58
N GLN A 461 18.64 -19.46 -9.60
CA GLN A 461 17.88 -19.72 -10.82
C GLN A 461 17.38 -21.17 -10.80
N ARG A 462 16.07 -21.39 -11.00
CA ARG A 462 15.48 -22.75 -11.06
C ARG A 462 14.16 -22.81 -11.83
N ASP A 463 13.63 -24.02 -11.99
CA ASP A 463 12.27 -24.33 -12.48
C ASP A 463 12.00 -23.78 -13.89
N GLY A 464 13.01 -23.80 -14.75
CA GLY A 464 12.94 -23.26 -16.10
C GLY A 464 14.29 -22.81 -16.65
N ASN A 465 14.24 -22.19 -17.83
CA ASN A 465 15.40 -21.83 -18.63
C ASN A 465 15.65 -20.30 -18.68
N GLY A 466 15.15 -19.58 -17.67
CA GLY A 466 15.35 -18.15 -17.52
C GLY A 466 16.81 -17.76 -17.27
N ARG A 467 17.10 -16.47 -17.45
CA ARG A 467 18.41 -15.88 -17.17
C ARG A 467 18.35 -14.98 -15.94
N LEU A 468 19.27 -15.19 -15.01
CA LEU A 468 19.52 -14.34 -13.86
C LEU A 468 20.85 -13.61 -14.03
N ASN A 469 20.81 -12.30 -14.32
CA ASN A 469 21.99 -11.43 -14.28
C ASN A 469 22.07 -10.80 -12.89
N SER A 470 23.19 -11.01 -12.21
CA SER A 470 23.37 -10.54 -10.84
C SER A 470 24.76 -9.94 -10.66
N THR A 471 24.82 -8.75 -10.09
CA THR A 471 26.07 -8.08 -9.76
C THR A 471 26.06 -7.73 -8.29
N LEU A 472 26.92 -8.41 -7.55
CA LEU A 472 27.07 -8.31 -6.11
C LEU A 472 28.41 -7.62 -5.84
N THR A 473 28.36 -6.35 -5.48
CA THR A 473 29.56 -5.53 -5.25
C THR A 473 29.49 -4.78 -3.94
N ASN A 474 30.66 -4.55 -3.33
CA ASN A 474 30.80 -3.69 -2.15
C ASN A 474 29.93 -4.09 -0.94
N ASN A 475 29.38 -5.31 -0.89
CA ASN A 475 28.54 -5.74 0.22
C ASN A 475 29.40 -6.23 1.40
N ILE A 476 28.90 -6.04 2.61
CA ILE A 476 29.46 -6.59 3.85
C ILE A 476 28.51 -7.68 4.33
N VAL A 477 28.98 -8.93 4.36
CA VAL A 477 28.23 -10.07 4.89
C VAL A 477 29.03 -10.68 6.03
N ARG A 478 28.48 -10.70 7.24
CA ARG A 478 29.25 -11.08 8.44
C ARG A 478 28.38 -11.60 9.55
N LEU A 479 29.03 -12.15 10.57
CA LEU A 479 28.38 -12.57 11.82
C LEU A 479 27.19 -13.50 11.55
N PRO A 480 27.41 -14.67 10.91
CA PRO A 480 26.38 -15.68 10.79
C PRO A 480 26.01 -16.23 12.17
N GLU A 481 24.73 -16.45 12.41
CA GLU A 481 24.24 -17.15 13.61
C GLU A 481 24.25 -18.68 13.37
N PRO A 482 24.12 -19.53 14.41
CA PRO A 482 24.23 -20.99 14.27
C PRO A 482 23.31 -21.66 13.25
N GLY A 483 22.18 -21.02 12.89
CA GLY A 483 21.26 -21.50 11.85
C GLY A 483 21.57 -21.00 10.43
N GLY A 484 22.51 -20.07 10.25
CA GLY A 484 22.90 -19.56 8.94
C GLY A 484 23.64 -20.59 8.09
N PHE A 485 23.71 -20.35 6.78
CA PHE A 485 24.51 -21.16 5.87
C PHE A 485 25.80 -20.43 5.47
N ASN A 486 25.94 -20.11 4.18
CA ASN A 486 27.06 -19.35 3.63
C ASN A 486 26.80 -17.84 3.78
N GLY A 487 27.82 -17.01 3.66
CA GLY A 487 27.57 -15.57 3.44
C GLY A 487 26.88 -15.34 2.12
N VAL A 488 27.44 -15.90 1.04
CA VAL A 488 26.87 -15.82 -0.30
C VAL A 488 26.65 -17.23 -0.88
N ASN A 489 25.43 -17.55 -1.27
CA ASN A 489 25.10 -18.83 -1.91
C ASN A 489 24.44 -18.61 -3.26
N VAL A 490 25.15 -19.00 -4.33
CA VAL A 490 24.69 -18.88 -5.71
C VAL A 490 24.46 -20.26 -6.30
N GLN A 491 23.28 -20.46 -6.89
CA GLN A 491 22.93 -21.71 -7.55
C GLN A 491 22.27 -21.46 -8.90
N SER A 492 22.74 -22.20 -9.89
CA SER A 492 22.14 -22.32 -11.22
C SER A 492 21.58 -23.74 -11.34
N GLY A 493 20.30 -23.85 -11.67
CA GLY A 493 19.55 -25.12 -11.68
C GLY A 493 19.11 -25.58 -10.29
N GLY A 494 17.80 -25.67 -10.07
CA GLY A 494 17.18 -26.19 -8.85
C GLY A 494 16.54 -27.57 -9.03
N THR A 495 16.01 -27.81 -10.22
CA THR A 495 15.13 -28.94 -10.56
C THR A 495 15.63 -29.69 -11.79
N SER A 496 15.37 -31.00 -11.85
CA SER A 496 15.80 -31.84 -12.96
C SER A 496 15.27 -31.32 -14.30
N GLY A 497 16.16 -31.15 -15.28
CA GLY A 497 15.84 -30.58 -16.59
C GLY A 497 16.04 -29.08 -16.71
N ASP A 498 16.43 -28.38 -15.63
CA ASP A 498 16.79 -26.96 -15.71
C ASP A 498 18.02 -26.76 -16.62
N ALA A 499 17.89 -25.85 -17.58
CA ALA A 499 18.93 -25.42 -18.51
C ALA A 499 19.12 -23.89 -18.53
N GLY A 500 18.68 -23.20 -17.47
CA GLY A 500 18.82 -21.76 -17.30
C GLY A 500 20.26 -21.30 -17.05
N SER A 501 20.44 -20.00 -16.84
CA SER A 501 21.78 -19.44 -16.61
C SER A 501 21.83 -18.35 -15.55
N VAL A 502 22.97 -18.29 -14.88
CA VAL A 502 23.34 -17.21 -13.96
C VAL A 502 24.56 -16.48 -14.52
N CYS A 503 24.40 -15.21 -14.89
CA CYS A 503 25.53 -14.31 -15.12
C CYS A 503 25.85 -13.59 -13.82
N LEU A 504 27.03 -13.84 -13.27
CA LEU A 504 27.41 -13.33 -11.95
C LEU A 504 28.69 -12.48 -12.03
N GLU A 505 28.60 -11.27 -11.49
CA GLU A 505 29.75 -10.50 -11.05
C GLU A 505 29.74 -10.46 -9.52
N LEU A 506 30.79 -10.97 -8.87
CA LEU A 506 30.94 -10.99 -7.42
C LEU A 506 32.33 -10.46 -7.06
N SER A 507 32.43 -9.17 -6.76
CA SER A 507 33.72 -8.50 -6.52
C SER A 507 33.64 -7.44 -5.44
N ASN A 508 34.75 -7.23 -4.74
CA ASN A 508 34.88 -6.24 -3.67
C ASN A 508 33.90 -6.41 -2.51
N ASN A 509 33.45 -7.62 -2.21
CA ASN A 509 32.59 -7.92 -1.05
C ASN A 509 33.44 -8.34 0.15
N THR A 510 33.07 -7.88 1.34
CA THR A 510 33.68 -8.33 2.61
C THR A 510 32.85 -9.47 3.18
N MET A 511 33.33 -10.71 3.04
CA MET A 511 32.61 -11.91 3.47
C MET A 511 33.46 -12.95 4.21
N ALA A 512 34.71 -12.64 4.56
CA ALA A 512 35.54 -13.59 5.30
C ALA A 512 34.95 -13.88 6.70
N GLY A 513 34.79 -15.17 7.03
CA GLY A 513 34.17 -15.61 8.28
C GLY A 513 32.64 -15.49 8.31
N SER A 514 32.00 -15.38 7.15
CA SER A 514 30.54 -15.38 7.00
C SER A 514 29.92 -16.77 6.87
N GLY A 515 30.69 -17.85 6.86
CA GLY A 515 30.16 -19.22 6.99
C GLY A 515 29.80 -19.57 8.44
N ALA A 516 28.55 -19.98 8.71
CA ALA A 516 28.16 -20.46 10.03
C ALA A 516 28.88 -21.78 10.38
N GLY A 517 29.58 -21.83 11.52
CA GLY A 517 30.48 -22.93 11.92
C GLY A 517 29.85 -24.32 12.12
N GLY A 518 28.56 -24.52 11.84
CA GLY A 518 27.91 -25.83 11.83
C GLY A 518 27.96 -26.46 10.43
N GLY A 519 28.83 -27.46 10.22
CA GLY A 519 28.68 -28.41 9.10
C GLY A 519 29.40 -28.10 7.79
N SER A 520 30.61 -27.53 7.81
CA SER A 520 31.42 -27.28 6.59
C SER A 520 30.87 -26.17 5.69
N SER A 521 30.13 -25.20 6.25
CA SER A 521 29.72 -24.03 5.48
C SER A 521 30.94 -23.13 5.21
N THR A 522 31.07 -22.69 3.97
CA THR A 522 32.10 -21.76 3.50
C THR A 522 31.54 -20.34 3.43
N ASP A 523 32.38 -19.33 3.35
CA ASP A 523 31.93 -17.94 3.23
C ASP A 523 31.11 -17.73 1.95
N PHE A 524 31.51 -18.37 0.85
CA PHE A 524 30.71 -18.44 -0.37
C PHE A 524 30.53 -19.87 -0.89
N ARG A 525 29.42 -20.13 -1.58
CA ARG A 525 29.13 -21.42 -2.22
C ARG A 525 28.48 -21.26 -3.57
N PHE A 526 29.08 -21.87 -4.60
CA PHE A 526 28.55 -21.89 -5.97
C PHE A 526 28.11 -23.31 -6.35
N ARG A 527 26.89 -23.46 -6.88
CA ARG A 527 26.34 -24.76 -7.29
C ARG A 527 25.82 -24.68 -8.71
N GLN A 528 26.57 -25.25 -9.64
CA GLN A 528 26.04 -25.57 -10.96
C GLN A 528 25.36 -26.94 -10.87
N ARG A 529 24.14 -27.02 -11.41
CA ARG A 529 23.38 -28.27 -11.48
C ARG A 529 22.73 -28.45 -12.85
N PHE A 530 22.55 -29.70 -13.27
CA PHE A 530 21.86 -30.07 -14.51
C PHE A 530 22.45 -29.35 -15.74
N ASP A 531 21.65 -29.05 -16.76
CA ASP A 531 22.08 -28.39 -18.00
C ASP A 531 22.33 -26.87 -17.84
N SER A 532 22.30 -26.36 -16.61
CA SER A 532 22.40 -24.93 -16.34
C SER A 532 23.83 -24.39 -16.43
N THR A 533 24.00 -23.08 -16.64
CA THR A 533 25.33 -22.47 -16.89
C THR A 533 25.61 -21.26 -16.02
N PHE A 534 26.81 -21.20 -15.46
CA PHE A 534 27.38 -19.98 -14.87
C PHE A 534 28.21 -19.22 -15.90
N LEU A 535 27.93 -17.93 -16.06
CA LEU A 535 28.69 -17.01 -16.89
C LEU A 535 29.52 -16.09 -15.97
N LEU A 536 30.84 -16.31 -15.93
CA LEU A 536 31.77 -15.62 -15.04
C LEU A 536 32.78 -14.82 -15.86
N ARG A 537 32.75 -13.49 -15.75
CA ARG A 537 33.57 -12.61 -16.60
C ARG A 537 35.07 -12.79 -16.34
N GLY A 538 35.80 -13.21 -17.38
CA GLY A 538 37.26 -13.41 -17.29
C GLY A 538 37.68 -14.72 -16.63
N TYR A 539 36.74 -15.62 -16.31
CA TYR A 539 37.07 -16.95 -15.83
C TYR A 539 37.85 -17.74 -16.90
N GLY A 540 39.05 -18.22 -16.54
CA GLY A 540 39.94 -18.94 -17.46
C GLY A 540 40.04 -20.44 -17.21
N GLY A 541 39.36 -20.97 -16.19
CA GLY A 541 39.40 -22.39 -15.83
C GLY A 541 38.49 -23.27 -16.70
N GLY A 542 38.55 -24.59 -16.47
CA GLY A 542 37.67 -25.55 -17.15
C GLY A 542 36.23 -25.52 -16.63
N MET A 543 35.28 -26.06 -17.42
CA MET A 543 33.84 -26.04 -17.11
C MET A 543 33.45 -26.75 -15.81
N GLY A 544 34.23 -27.76 -15.41
CA GLY A 544 34.05 -28.49 -14.15
C GLY A 544 35.15 -28.23 -13.11
N ASP A 545 36.01 -27.24 -13.34
CA ASP A 545 37.14 -26.94 -12.43
C ASP A 545 36.67 -26.11 -11.23
N THR A 546 36.13 -26.80 -10.23
CA THR A 546 35.61 -26.16 -9.02
C THR A 546 36.69 -25.48 -8.19
N ALA A 547 37.94 -25.93 -8.26
CA ALA A 547 39.06 -25.28 -7.58
C ALA A 547 39.42 -23.94 -8.24
N ALA A 548 39.45 -23.89 -9.58
CA ALA A 548 39.65 -22.65 -10.31
C ALA A 548 38.51 -21.64 -10.08
N VAL A 549 37.25 -22.10 -9.94
CA VAL A 549 36.13 -21.21 -9.59
C VAL A 549 36.34 -20.58 -8.21
N VAL A 550 36.73 -21.37 -7.21
CA VAL A 550 37.00 -20.85 -5.86
C VAL A 550 38.14 -19.83 -5.90
N ALA A 551 39.26 -20.15 -6.57
CA ALA A 551 40.39 -19.23 -6.70
C ALA A 551 40.03 -17.94 -7.48
N TYR A 552 39.18 -18.05 -8.50
CA TYR A 552 38.68 -16.90 -9.25
C TYR A 552 37.86 -15.96 -8.37
N VAL A 553 36.90 -16.48 -7.58
CA VAL A 553 36.10 -15.66 -6.66
C VAL A 553 36.98 -15.01 -5.59
N GLN A 554 37.93 -15.77 -5.04
CA GLN A 554 38.88 -15.30 -4.04
C GLN A 554 39.78 -14.17 -4.57
N GLY A 555 40.15 -14.21 -5.85
CA GLY A 555 40.94 -13.15 -6.48
C GLY A 555 40.19 -11.84 -6.69
N LEU A 556 38.85 -11.85 -6.60
CA LEU A 556 38.00 -10.68 -6.83
C LEU A 556 37.48 -10.03 -5.54
N ASN A 557 37.64 -10.66 -4.38
CA ASN A 557 37.10 -10.16 -3.12
C ASN A 557 38.22 -10.01 -2.05
N PRO A 558 38.19 -8.92 -1.25
CA PRO A 558 39.23 -8.61 -0.28
C PRO A 558 38.93 -9.31 1.05
N GLY A 559 39.36 -10.55 1.26
CA GLY A 559 39.06 -11.19 2.55
C GLY A 559 39.76 -12.49 2.89
N GLY A 560 40.32 -13.22 1.93
CA GLY A 560 40.78 -14.58 2.22
C GLY A 560 39.62 -15.51 2.60
N GLU A 561 38.43 -15.18 2.11
CA GLU A 561 37.20 -15.92 2.27
C GLU A 561 37.35 -17.39 1.85
N THR A 562 36.70 -18.27 2.60
CA THR A 562 36.61 -19.70 2.28
C THR A 562 35.54 -19.94 1.22
N GLY A 563 35.79 -20.84 0.28
CA GLY A 563 34.91 -21.09 -0.85
C GLY A 563 34.62 -22.54 -1.10
N SER A 564 33.43 -22.84 -1.60
CA SER A 564 33.11 -24.14 -2.20
C SER A 564 32.39 -23.98 -3.53
N ALA A 565 32.74 -24.84 -4.49
CA ALA A 565 32.03 -24.94 -5.76
C ALA A 565 31.69 -26.41 -6.08
N THR A 566 30.54 -26.66 -6.66
CA THR A 566 30.13 -27.97 -7.16
C THR A 566 29.59 -27.86 -8.57
N VAL A 567 29.85 -28.89 -9.37
CA VAL A 567 29.35 -29.05 -10.73
C VAL A 567 28.67 -30.41 -10.84
N ASP A 568 27.53 -30.46 -11.52
CA ASP A 568 26.80 -31.70 -11.83
C ASP A 568 26.67 -31.75 -13.35
N MET A 569 27.76 -32.16 -14.00
CA MET A 569 27.97 -32.06 -15.46
C MET A 569 27.04 -33.03 -16.22
N PRO A 570 26.11 -32.53 -17.03
CA PRO A 570 25.45 -33.33 -18.05
C PRO A 570 26.32 -33.41 -19.33
N PRO A 571 25.97 -34.28 -20.30
CA PRO A 571 26.77 -34.50 -21.51
C PRO A 571 26.90 -33.29 -22.47
N THR A 572 26.20 -32.17 -22.22
CA THR A 572 25.89 -31.11 -23.18
C THR A 572 26.81 -29.87 -23.12
N GLY A 573 27.85 -29.87 -22.30
CA GLY A 573 28.83 -28.76 -22.25
C GLY A 573 28.40 -27.56 -21.40
N SER A 574 27.48 -27.76 -20.45
CA SER A 574 27.15 -26.79 -19.40
C SER A 574 28.21 -26.79 -18.28
N GLY A 575 28.16 -25.83 -17.36
CA GLY A 575 29.17 -25.70 -16.30
C GLY A 575 29.50 -24.24 -15.96
N PHE A 576 30.73 -24.01 -15.54
CA PHE A 576 31.30 -22.67 -15.35
C PHE A 576 32.04 -22.22 -16.60
N VAL A 577 31.61 -21.12 -17.23
CA VAL A 577 32.26 -20.62 -18.44
C VAL A 577 32.53 -19.13 -18.35
N ASN A 578 33.44 -18.65 -19.19
CA ASN A 578 33.60 -17.22 -19.38
C ASN A 578 32.35 -16.64 -20.05
N THR A 579 31.98 -15.42 -19.67
CA THR A 579 31.04 -14.60 -20.45
C THR A 579 31.45 -14.52 -21.93
N PRO A 580 30.50 -14.55 -22.89
CA PRO A 580 30.81 -14.38 -24.30
C PRO A 580 31.62 -13.11 -24.57
N GLY A 581 32.79 -13.26 -25.18
CA GLY A 581 33.69 -12.14 -25.49
C GLY A 581 34.27 -11.40 -24.28
N GLY A 582 34.14 -11.95 -23.05
CA GLY A 582 34.55 -11.26 -21.82
C GLY A 582 33.66 -10.07 -21.43
N ALA A 583 32.42 -10.05 -21.94
CA ALA A 583 31.46 -8.99 -21.66
C ALA A 583 31.01 -8.98 -20.20
N ALA A 584 30.71 -7.79 -19.68
CA ALA A 584 30.12 -7.64 -18.35
C ALA A 584 28.72 -8.27 -18.28
N CYS A 585 28.32 -8.68 -17.09
CA CYS A 585 26.92 -9.05 -16.88
C CYS A 585 26.03 -7.80 -17.04
N PRO A 586 24.89 -7.92 -17.75
CA PRO A 586 23.93 -6.83 -17.87
C PRO A 586 23.58 -6.23 -16.50
N GLN A 587 23.52 -4.91 -16.44
CA GLN A 587 23.00 -4.16 -15.30
C GLN A 587 21.56 -3.68 -15.57
N PRO A 588 20.78 -3.41 -14.51
CA PRO A 588 19.44 -2.83 -14.62
C PRO A 588 19.37 -1.51 -15.39
#